data_AF-A0A1Y3B5V5-F1
#
_entry.id   AF-A0A1Y3B5V5-F1
#
_cell.length_a   1.000
_cell.length_b   1.000
_cell.length_c   1.000
_cell.angle_alpha   90.00
_cell.angle_beta   90.00
_cell.angle_gamma   90.00
#
_symmetry.space_group_name_H-M   'P 1'
#
loop_
_entity.id
_entity.type
_entity.pdbx_description
1 polymer ?
#
loop_
_entity_poly.entity_id
_entity_poly.type
_entity_poly.pdbx_seq_one_letter_code
_entity_poly.pdbx_strand_id
1 'polypeptide(L)' 'MFGSSVSQVQRIFREWSNLRFAPSTSLTEIATRLDRAYYNAMEVGITVDQLKLPFVDIVKSLLQSHRRVEPSVMPF' A
#
# COMPACT_ATOMS: atom_id res chain seq x y z
N MET A 1 2.20 -5.69 -28.50
CA MET A 1 1.99 -6.26 -27.15
C MET A 1 2.02 -5.16 -26.07
N PHE A 2 1.12 -4.17 -26.14
CA PHE A 2 1.11 -3.01 -25.21
C PHE A 2 0.08 -3.12 -24.07
N GLY A 3 -0.73 -4.19 -24.04
CA GLY A 3 -1.81 -4.38 -23.05
C GLY A 3 -1.38 -4.90 -21.67
N SER A 4 -0.16 -5.41 -21.49
CA SER A 4 0.26 -6.04 -20.21
C SER A 4 0.77 -5.06 -19.16
N SER A 5 1.44 -3.97 -19.55
CA SER A 5 2.02 -3.02 -18.60
C SER A 5 0.96 -2.21 -17.86
N VAL A 6 -0.04 -1.67 -18.56
CA VAL A 6 -1.12 -0.87 -17.94
C VAL A 6 -1.97 -1.72 -17.00
N SER A 7 -2.26 -2.97 -17.36
CA SER A 7 -3.02 -3.90 -16.53
C SER A 7 -2.23 -4.34 -15.28
N GLN A 8 -0.90 -4.49 -15.39
CA GLN A 8 -0.01 -4.74 -14.24
C GLN A 8 0.05 -3.54 -13.29
N VAL A 9 0.19 -2.32 -13.81
CA VAL A 9 0.18 -1.08 -13.01
C VAL A 9 -1.12 -0.92 -12.24
N GLN A 10 -2.27 -1.13 -12.91
CA GLN A 10 -3.58 -1.08 -12.27
C GLN A 10 -3.76 -2.17 -11.20
N ARG A 11 -3.19 -3.37 -11.41
CA ARG A 11 -3.21 -4.44 -10.41
C ARG A 11 -2.42 -4.05 -9.17
N ILE A 12 -1.23 -3.50 -9.35
CA ILE A 12 -0.38 -3.04 -8.24
C ILE A 12 -1.09 -1.93 -7.46
N PHE A 13 -1.68 -0.94 -8.15
CA PHE A 13 -2.46 0.10 -7.46
C PHE A 13 -3.66 -0.43 -6.68
N ARG A 14 -4.33 -1.48 -7.18
CA ARG A 14 -5.41 -2.16 -6.43
C ARG A 14 -4.88 -2.94 -5.24
N GLU A 15 -3.77 -3.64 -5.38
CA GLU A 15 -3.13 -4.35 -4.26
C GLU A 15 -2.75 -3.35 -3.16
N TRP A 16 -2.20 -2.21 -3.56
CA TRP A 16 -1.81 -1.11 -2.69
C TRP A 16 -2.98 -0.45 -1.96
N SER A 17 -4.08 -0.14 -2.65
CA SER A 17 -5.26 0.49 -2.04
C SER A 17 -6.04 -0.45 -1.11
N ASN A 18 -5.84 -1.76 -1.25
CA ASN A 18 -6.39 -2.78 -0.36
C ASN A 18 -5.55 -3.01 0.90
N LEU A 19 -4.35 -2.42 1.01
CA LEU A 19 -3.60 -2.42 2.26
C LEU A 19 -4.36 -1.57 3.28
N ARG A 20 -5.05 -2.23 4.22
CA ARG A 20 -5.69 -1.62 5.38
C ARG A 20 -5.11 -2.24 6.64
N PHE A 21 -4.99 -1.46 7.70
CA PHE A 21 -4.73 -2.02 9.02
C PHE A 21 -5.94 -2.86 9.45
N ALA A 22 -5.77 -4.18 9.53
CA ALA A 22 -6.63 -4.97 10.38
C ALA A 22 -6.16 -4.80 11.83
N PRO A 23 -7.04 -4.93 12.84
CA PRO A 23 -6.68 -4.73 14.25
C PRO A 23 -5.52 -5.60 14.75
N SER A 24 -5.28 -6.74 14.10
CA SER A 24 -4.20 -7.69 14.41
C SER A 24 -2.94 -7.51 13.58
N THR A 25 -2.94 -6.62 12.58
CA THR A 25 -1.79 -6.45 11.67
C THR A 25 -0.78 -5.48 12.27
N SER A 26 0.45 -5.95 12.45
CA SER A 26 1.55 -5.11 12.96
C SER A 26 2.02 -4.09 11.91
N LEU A 27 2.57 -2.96 12.39
CA LEU A 27 3.22 -1.97 11.53
C LEU A 27 4.31 -2.59 10.64
N THR A 28 5.09 -3.53 11.20
CA THR A 28 6.13 -4.26 10.49
C THR A 28 5.57 -5.06 9.32
N GLU A 29 4.44 -5.75 9.51
CA GLU A 29 3.82 -6.54 8.45
C GLU A 29 3.30 -5.66 7.31
N ILE A 30 2.76 -4.48 7.63
CA ILE A 30 2.32 -3.52 6.63
C ILE A 30 3.52 -2.93 5.87
N ALA A 31 4.61 -2.61 6.56
CA ALA A 31 5.84 -2.14 5.93
C ALA A 31 6.40 -3.17 4.95
N THR A 32 6.43 -4.45 5.32
CA THR A 32 6.88 -5.54 4.43
C THR A 32 5.99 -5.69 3.20
N ARG A 33 4.66 -5.54 3.35
CA ARG A 33 3.73 -5.60 2.21
C ARG A 33 3.91 -4.40 1.26
N LEU A 34 4.11 -3.20 1.81
CA LEU A 34 4.41 -2.00 1.02
C LEU A 34 5.72 -2.14 0.24
N ASP A 35 6.78 -2.63 0.90
CA ASP A 35 8.10 -2.81 0.29
C ASP A 35 8.06 -3.81 -0.87
N ARG A 36 7.41 -4.96 -0.65
CA ARG A 36 7.22 -5.97 -1.71
C ARG A 36 6.46 -5.41 -2.90
N ALA A 37 5.42 -4.63 -2.63
CA ALA A 37 4.58 -4.09 -3.67
C ALA A 37 5.25 -2.92 -4.42
N TYR A 38 6.19 -2.21 -3.78
CA TYR A 38 7.10 -1.24 -4.41
C TYR A 38 8.12 -1.92 -5.32
N TYR A 39 8.75 -3.01 -4.84
CA TYR A 39 9.65 -3.81 -5.66
C TYR A 39 8.96 -4.36 -6.92
N ASN A 40 7.77 -4.96 -6.77
CA ASN A 40 7.00 -5.47 -7.90
C ASN A 40 6.69 -4.37 -8.94
N ALA A 41 6.45 -3.14 -8.48
CA ALA A 41 6.19 -2.00 -9.35
C ALA A 41 7.42 -1.59 -10.17
N MET A 42 8.59 -1.60 -9.54
CA MET A 42 9.86 -1.35 -10.23
C MET A 42 10.18 -2.45 -11.24
N GLU A 43 9.91 -3.73 -10.92
CA GLU A 43 10.14 -4.86 -11.85
C GLU A 43 9.30 -4.77 -13.13
N VAL A 44 8.08 -4.21 -13.06
CA VAL A 44 7.23 -4.00 -14.24
C VAL A 44 7.54 -2.68 -14.99
N GLY A 45 8.63 -2.01 -14.63
CA GLY A 45 9.11 -0.80 -15.30
C GLY A 45 8.43 0.50 -14.87
N ILE A 46 7.73 0.52 -13.73
CA ILE A 46 7.22 1.77 -13.17
C ILE A 46 8.39 2.52 -12.53
N THR A 47 8.57 3.76 -12.94
CA THR A 47 9.63 4.62 -12.40
C THR A 47 9.29 5.08 -10.99
N VAL A 48 10.32 5.37 -10.20
CA VAL A 48 10.17 5.88 -8.83
C VAL A 48 9.31 7.15 -8.80
N ASP A 49 9.45 8.04 -9.79
CA ASP A 49 8.66 9.28 -9.87
C ASP A 49 7.16 9.03 -10.06
N GLN A 50 6.80 7.96 -10.78
CA GLN A 50 5.40 7.53 -10.93
C GLN A 50 4.83 6.89 -9.67
N LEU A 51 5.68 6.38 -8.77
CA LEU A 51 5.26 5.73 -7.51
C LEU A 51 5.20 6.69 -6.32
N LYS A 52 5.94 7.80 -6.34
CA LYS A 52 6.05 8.74 -5.21
C LYS A 52 4.69 9.20 -4.68
N LEU A 53 3.86 9.78 -5.53
CA LEU A 53 2.56 10.34 -5.12
C LEU A 53 1.60 9.25 -4.60
N PRO A 54 1.35 8.16 -5.34
CA PRO A 54 0.50 7.09 -4.84
C PRO A 54 0.99 6.49 -3.53
N PHE A 55 2.30 6.25 -3.40
CA PHE A 55 2.89 5.68 -2.19
C PHE A 55 2.62 6.55 -0.97
N VAL A 56 2.79 7.87 -1.11
CA VAL A 56 2.49 8.84 -0.04
C VAL A 56 1.00 8.78 0.34
N ASP A 57 0.09 8.70 -0.63
CA ASP A 57 -1.35 8.65 -0.36
C ASP A 57 -1.75 7.37 0.39
N ILE A 58 -1.13 6.23 0.06
CA ILE A 58 -1.39 4.97 0.75
C ILE A 58 -0.83 5.00 2.16
N VAL A 59 0.40 5.49 2.36
CA VAL A 59 0.98 5.63 3.70
C VAL A 59 0.10 6.55 4.57
N LYS A 60 -0.42 7.66 4.02
CA LYS A 60 -1.38 8.52 4.73
C LYS A 60 -2.67 7.79 5.09
N SER A 61 -3.26 7.07 4.13
CA SER A 61 -4.47 6.27 4.35
C SER A 61 -4.27 5.19 5.43
N LEU A 62 -3.13 4.52 5.38
CA LEU A 62 -2.69 3.53 6.36
C LEU A 62 -2.59 4.17 7.75
N LEU A 63 -1.85 5.26 7.91
CA LEU A 63 -1.72 5.96 9.20
C LEU A 63 -3.08 6.45 9.74
N GLN A 64 -3.96 6.95 8.88
CA GLN A 64 -5.31 7.34 9.27
C GLN A 64 -6.14 6.14 9.76
N SER A 65 -6.02 4.99 9.09
CA SER A 65 -6.72 3.77 9.51
C SER A 65 -6.16 3.24 10.84
N HIS A 66 -4.85 3.26 11.06
CA HIS A 66 -4.25 2.91 12.35
C HIS A 66 -4.76 3.81 13.49
N ARG A 67 -4.77 5.13 13.27
CA ARG A 67 -5.27 6.10 14.26
C ARG A 67 -6.76 5.89 14.60
N ARG A 68 -7.56 5.35 13.69
CA ARG A 68 -8.97 4.98 13.96
C ARG A 68 -9.10 3.67 14.72
N VAL A 69 -8.15 2.75 14.57
CA VAL A 69 -8.14 1.46 15.27
C VAL A 69 -7.69 1.61 16.73
N GLU A 70 -6.72 2.50 17.04
CA GLU A 70 -6.27 2.74 18.42
C GLU A 70 -7.40 3.05 19.44
N PRO A 71 -8.35 3.97 19.20
CA PRO A 71 -9.44 4.22 20.14
C PRO A 71 -10.48 3.08 20.22
N SER A 72 -10.41 2.08 19.34
CA SER A 72 -11.34 0.95 19.32
C SER A 72 -10.87 -0.22 20.20
N VAL A 73 -9.59 -0.22 20.60
CA VAL A 73 -8.92 -1.34 21.28
C VAL A 73 -8.64 -1.05 22.76
N MET A 74 -8.82 0.19 23.21
CA MET A 74 -8.87 0.50 24.65
C MET A 74 -10.33 0.56 25.11
N PRO A 75 -10.89 -0.49 25.74
CA PRO A 75 -12.02 -0.31 26.63
C PRO A 75 -11.51 0.51 27.83
N PHE A 76 -12.20 1.59 28.14
CA PHE A 76 -12.03 2.30 29.41
C PHE A 76 -12.25 1.35 30.60
#